data_AF-A0A9D5L4Y8-F1
#
_entry.id   AF-A0A9D5L4Y8-F1
#
_cell.length_a   1.000
_cell.length_b   1.000
_cell.length_c   1.000
_cell.angle_alpha   90.00
_cell.angle_beta   90.00
_cell.angle_gamma   90.00
#
_symmetry.space_group_name_H-M   'P 1'
#
loop_
_entity.id
_entity.type
_entity.pdbx_description
1 polymer ?
#
loop_
_entity_poly.entity_id
_entity_poly.type
_entity_poly.pdbx_seq_one_letter_code
_entity_poly.pdbx_strand_id
1 'polypeptide(L)'
;MTRDGRPLLWKNRDTSHLINYVARTEATDSPHAYVALYNSEDTDAREAWIGYNDAGFAIMNTASYNLHHPSDSWKDREGFIMSEALANCVTVNDFRNLLQTLPQPLGVEANFGVIDAEGNGGFFETDDEKFTFYPLDDDNPVIVRTNFSVSGGEGGLGQVRYVNACTLLAPHIAKGDISPELLTDGLSRSFYYSPDCTDKSTASTVVDKDFIPRHSTSASIAIEGANSRDDVDKMVMWTLMGYPPCGVTLPVTIDVIPASLLQDSEGGCKASREANALMDKVFYKRKGSWRIKMPQLKRISDENRSKSLGNYQLYREFHK
;
A
#
# COMPACT_ATOMS: atom_id res chain seq x y z
N MET A 1 -2.43 -19.86 1.71
CA MET A 1 -2.32 -18.79 0.69
C MET A 1 -0.99 -18.06 0.79
N THR A 2 -0.59 -17.70 2.00
CA THR A 2 0.79 -17.41 2.37
C THR A 2 1.46 -18.68 2.90
N ARG A 3 2.79 -18.68 2.98
CA ARG A 3 3.55 -19.86 3.42
C ARG A 3 3.37 -20.19 4.90
N ASP A 4 3.09 -19.18 5.72
CA ASP A 4 2.92 -19.26 7.18
C ASP A 4 1.46 -19.06 7.62
N GLY A 5 0.55 -18.85 6.67
CA GLY A 5 -0.86 -18.63 6.92
C GLY A 5 -1.21 -17.22 7.39
N ARG A 6 -0.24 -16.31 7.57
CA ARG A 6 -0.50 -14.95 8.06
C ARG A 6 -1.22 -14.09 7.01
N PRO A 7 -2.15 -13.19 7.42
CA PRO A 7 -2.78 -12.27 6.50
C PRO A 7 -1.77 -11.26 5.96
N LEU A 8 -1.95 -10.87 4.70
CA LEU A 8 -1.15 -9.83 4.05
C LEU A 8 -2.05 -8.68 3.62
N LEU A 9 -1.60 -7.46 3.88
CA LEU A 9 -2.23 -6.25 3.41
C LEU A 9 -1.23 -5.46 2.55
N TRP A 10 -1.54 -5.20 1.28
CA TRP A 10 -0.60 -4.54 0.36
C TRP A 10 -1.17 -3.35 -0.39
N LYS A 11 -0.48 -2.22 -0.28
CA LYS A 11 -0.77 -0.97 -0.99
C LYS A 11 0.36 -0.60 -1.93
N ASN A 12 0.03 -0.40 -3.20
CA ASN A 12 0.88 0.29 -4.16
C ASN A 12 0.34 1.72 -4.37
N ARG A 13 1.01 2.72 -3.77
CA ARG A 13 0.46 4.06 -3.56
C ARG A 13 0.76 4.99 -4.73
N ASP A 14 -0.25 5.27 -5.55
CA ASP A 14 -0.23 6.36 -6.53
C ASP A 14 -0.75 7.67 -5.93
N THR A 15 -0.03 8.78 -6.11
CA THR A 15 -0.41 10.10 -5.57
C THR A 15 0.32 11.24 -6.28
N SER A 16 -0.11 12.48 -6.04
CA SER A 16 0.66 13.70 -6.33
C SER A 16 1.79 13.96 -5.32
N HIS A 17 1.73 13.41 -4.11
CA HIS A 17 2.76 13.60 -3.06
C HIS A 17 3.83 12.52 -3.15
N LEU A 18 4.82 12.72 -4.02
CA LEU A 18 5.86 11.72 -4.29
C LEU A 18 6.88 11.55 -3.15
N ILE A 19 6.93 12.49 -2.21
CA ILE A 19 7.82 12.44 -1.05
C ILE A 19 7.00 12.09 0.20
N ASN A 20 7.41 11.01 0.88
CA ASN A 20 6.72 10.46 2.04
C ASN A 20 7.73 10.07 3.14
N TYR A 21 7.24 9.73 4.31
CA TYR A 21 8.04 9.18 5.42
C TYR A 21 7.21 8.20 6.26
N VAL A 22 7.88 7.46 7.13
CA VAL A 22 7.24 6.64 8.18
C VAL A 22 7.50 7.30 9.52
N ALA A 23 6.47 7.34 10.36
CA ALA A 23 6.60 7.70 11.76
C ALA A 23 5.84 6.73 12.65
N ARG A 24 6.19 6.76 13.93
CA ARG A 24 5.49 6.08 15.01
C ARG A 24 4.72 7.11 15.81
N THR A 25 3.46 6.80 16.11
CA THR A 25 2.65 7.51 17.09
C THR A 25 2.63 6.71 18.38
N GLU A 26 2.92 7.36 19.50
CA GLU A 26 2.89 6.77 20.83
C GLU A 26 1.46 6.62 21.37
N ALA A 27 1.21 5.62 22.21
CA ALA A 27 -0.05 5.46 22.95
C ALA A 27 -0.12 6.45 24.14
N THR A 28 -0.20 7.75 23.87
CA THR A 28 -0.32 8.78 24.92
C THR A 28 -1.77 9.09 25.26
N ASP A 29 -2.54 9.47 24.25
CA ASP A 29 -3.95 9.88 24.34
C ASP A 29 -4.91 8.87 23.69
N SER A 30 -4.35 7.79 23.13
CA SER A 30 -5.05 6.68 22.48
C SER A 30 -4.57 5.35 23.08
N PRO A 31 -5.39 4.28 23.00
CA PRO A 31 -5.03 2.99 23.58
C PRO A 31 -3.86 2.29 22.87
N HIS A 32 -3.59 2.63 21.59
CA HIS A 32 -2.62 1.92 20.77
C HIS A 32 -1.56 2.86 20.19
N ALA A 33 -0.31 2.39 20.23
CA ALA A 33 0.76 2.94 19.43
C ALA A 33 0.70 2.33 18.03
N TYR A 34 1.16 3.07 17.03
CA TYR A 34 1.13 2.58 15.65
C TYR A 34 2.24 3.18 14.80
N VAL A 35 2.57 2.49 13.70
CA VAL A 35 3.47 2.97 12.66
C VAL A 35 2.71 3.14 11.36
N ALA A 36 2.96 4.23 10.64
CA ALA A 36 2.26 4.52 9.39
C ALA A 36 3.10 5.35 8.42
N LEU A 37 2.70 5.32 7.14
CA LEU A 37 3.21 6.20 6.10
C LEU A 37 2.43 7.53 6.06
N TYR A 38 3.16 8.64 5.94
CA TYR A 38 2.65 10.01 5.87
C TYR A 38 3.23 10.77 4.67
N ASN A 39 2.49 11.77 4.18
CA ASN A 39 2.99 12.73 3.20
C ASN A 39 4.06 13.62 3.84
N SER A 40 5.09 14.03 3.10
CA SER A 40 6.14 14.92 3.65
C SER A 40 5.63 16.27 4.15
N GLU A 41 4.51 16.75 3.62
CA GLU A 41 3.86 18.01 3.99
C GLU A 41 3.07 17.90 5.30
N ASP A 42 2.67 16.70 5.70
CA ASP A 42 1.99 16.43 6.97
C ASP A 42 3.05 16.22 8.06
N THR A 43 3.65 17.31 8.53
CA THR A 43 4.72 17.26 9.56
C THR A 43 4.22 16.82 10.93
N ASP A 44 2.90 16.84 11.14
CA ASP A 44 2.25 16.48 12.39
C ASP A 44 1.74 15.02 12.39
N ALA A 45 1.99 14.27 11.30
CA ALA A 45 1.62 12.87 11.14
C ALA A 45 0.13 12.59 11.44
N ARG A 46 -0.76 13.46 10.94
CA ARG A 46 -2.21 13.39 11.19
C ARG A 46 -2.96 12.47 10.22
N GLU A 47 -2.44 12.27 9.01
CA GLU A 47 -3.11 11.55 7.93
C GLU A 47 -2.30 10.33 7.50
N ALA A 48 -2.58 9.18 8.13
CA ALA A 48 -1.95 7.91 7.79
C ALA A 48 -2.45 7.40 6.44
N TRP A 49 -1.56 6.84 5.61
CA TRP A 49 -1.93 6.29 4.29
C TRP A 49 -1.79 4.77 4.16
N ILE A 50 -1.18 4.13 5.15
CA ILE A 50 -1.14 2.69 5.42
C ILE A 50 -0.34 2.50 6.71
N GLY A 51 -0.74 1.56 7.57
CA GLY A 51 -0.03 1.30 8.81
C GLY A 51 -0.60 0.13 9.58
N TYR A 52 0.01 -0.16 10.72
CA TYR A 52 -0.52 -1.10 11.71
C TYR A 52 -0.19 -0.66 13.14
N ASN A 53 -0.96 -1.17 14.10
CA ASN A 53 -0.82 -0.83 15.51
C ASN A 53 -0.32 -2.00 16.37
N ASP A 54 -0.01 -1.71 17.63
CA ASP A 54 0.50 -2.67 18.61
C ASP A 54 -0.51 -3.73 19.05
N ALA A 55 -1.80 -3.59 18.72
CA ALA A 55 -2.83 -4.60 18.92
C ALA A 55 -2.98 -5.57 17.73
N GLY A 56 -2.24 -5.32 16.64
CA GLY A 56 -2.20 -6.13 15.45
C GLY A 56 -3.31 -5.84 14.43
N PHE A 57 -3.97 -4.68 14.54
CA PHE A 57 -4.83 -4.15 13.50
C PHE A 57 -4.01 -3.39 12.45
N ALA A 58 -4.28 -3.63 11.17
CA ALA A 58 -3.66 -2.91 10.06
C ALA A 58 -4.70 -2.40 9.08
N ILE A 59 -4.42 -1.24 8.48
CA ILE A 59 -5.33 -0.58 7.55
C ILE A 59 -4.57 0.08 6.39
N MET A 60 -5.22 0.09 5.23
CA MET A 60 -4.81 0.85 4.05
C MET A 60 -6.06 1.30 3.29
N ASN A 61 -5.91 2.26 2.37
CA ASN A 61 -7.00 2.63 1.47
C ASN A 61 -6.56 2.73 -0.01
N THR A 62 -7.56 2.74 -0.89
CA THR A 62 -7.48 3.29 -2.25
C THR A 62 -8.72 4.13 -2.51
N ALA A 63 -8.58 5.29 -3.16
CA ALA A 63 -9.72 6.09 -3.60
C ALA A 63 -10.59 5.28 -4.56
N SER A 64 -11.90 5.47 -4.50
CA SER A 64 -12.86 4.99 -5.48
C SER A 64 -13.37 6.15 -6.31
N TYR A 65 -13.80 5.88 -7.55
CA TYR A 65 -14.33 6.91 -8.48
C TYR A 65 -15.66 6.46 -9.09
N ASN A 66 -16.38 5.60 -8.37
CA ASN A 66 -17.70 5.11 -8.76
C ASN A 66 -18.62 4.86 -7.56
N LEU A 67 -18.33 5.48 -6.42
CA LEU A 67 -19.24 5.59 -5.29
C LEU A 67 -19.87 6.99 -5.27
N HIS A 68 -20.68 7.29 -4.26
CA HIS A 68 -21.22 8.64 -4.10
C HIS A 68 -20.08 9.59 -3.75
N HIS A 69 -19.85 10.59 -4.61
CA HIS A 69 -18.77 11.56 -4.41
C HIS A 69 -19.11 12.51 -3.26
N PRO A 70 -18.17 12.76 -2.32
CA PRO A 70 -18.39 13.66 -1.19
C PRO A 70 -18.55 15.13 -1.60
N SER A 71 -19.09 15.96 -0.71
CA SER A 71 -19.08 17.41 -0.93
C SER A 71 -17.65 17.94 -1.07
N ASP A 72 -17.39 18.82 -2.04
CA ASP A 72 -16.08 19.47 -2.21
C ASP A 72 -15.63 20.25 -0.97
N SER A 73 -16.57 20.69 -0.13
CA SER A 73 -16.27 21.37 1.14
C SER A 73 -15.85 20.42 2.27
N TRP A 74 -16.05 19.12 2.10
CA TRP A 74 -15.86 18.10 3.13
C TRP A 74 -15.53 16.75 2.48
N LYS A 75 -14.28 16.62 2.00
CA LYS A 75 -13.75 15.42 1.34
C LYS A 75 -12.28 15.18 1.76
N ASP A 76 -11.66 14.15 1.18
CA ASP A 76 -10.27 13.77 1.41
C ASP A 76 -10.00 13.42 2.89
N ARG A 77 -10.97 12.77 3.55
CA ARG A 77 -10.93 12.45 4.99
C ARG A 77 -10.33 11.07 5.28
N GLU A 78 -9.94 10.30 4.28
CA GLU A 78 -9.48 8.92 4.43
C GLU A 78 -8.26 8.82 5.36
N GLY A 79 -7.33 9.77 5.25
CA GLY A 79 -6.13 9.83 6.09
C GLY A 79 -6.44 9.97 7.59
N PHE A 80 -7.41 10.82 7.91
CA PHE A 80 -7.85 11.04 9.29
C PHE A 80 -8.56 9.81 9.87
N ILE A 81 -9.45 9.19 9.09
CA ILE A 81 -10.15 7.97 9.50
C ILE A 81 -9.16 6.82 9.73
N MET A 82 -8.14 6.68 8.87
CA MET A 82 -7.11 5.66 9.07
C MET A 82 -6.27 5.92 10.33
N SER A 83 -5.89 7.16 10.62
CA SER A 83 -5.19 7.50 11.87
C SER A 83 -6.04 7.18 13.10
N GLU A 84 -7.33 7.51 13.08
CA GLU A 84 -8.26 7.20 14.17
C GLU A 84 -8.45 5.68 14.35
N ALA A 85 -8.53 4.92 13.25
CA ALA A 85 -8.60 3.47 13.28
C ALA A 85 -7.32 2.85 13.85
N LEU A 86 -6.14 3.30 13.42
CA LEU A 86 -4.86 2.82 13.95
C LEU A 86 -4.71 3.10 15.45
N ALA A 87 -5.21 4.25 15.91
CA ALA A 87 -5.16 4.64 17.31
C ALA A 87 -6.11 3.83 18.22
N ASN A 88 -7.22 3.30 17.69
CA ASN A 88 -8.33 2.78 18.52
C ASN A 88 -8.80 1.35 18.21
N CYS A 89 -8.62 0.84 16.99
CA CYS A 89 -9.17 -0.45 16.59
C CYS A 89 -8.23 -1.61 16.94
N VAL A 90 -8.80 -2.73 17.40
CA VAL A 90 -8.07 -4.00 17.60
C VAL A 90 -8.48 -5.03 16.54
N THR A 91 -9.73 -4.97 16.09
CA THR A 91 -10.33 -5.96 15.18
C THR A 91 -10.96 -5.29 13.96
N VAL A 92 -11.21 -6.09 12.92
CA VAL A 92 -12.02 -5.69 11.76
C VAL A 92 -13.41 -5.18 12.19
N ASN A 93 -13.99 -5.74 13.25
CA ASN A 93 -15.29 -5.31 13.77
C ASN A 93 -15.21 -3.96 14.50
N ASP A 94 -14.09 -3.62 15.14
CA ASP A 94 -13.90 -2.29 15.72
C ASP A 94 -13.89 -1.22 14.62
N PHE A 95 -13.23 -1.48 13.49
CA PHE A 95 -13.25 -0.55 12.36
C PHE A 95 -14.65 -0.41 11.75
N ARG A 96 -15.41 -1.51 11.66
CA ARG A 96 -16.83 -1.46 11.28
C ARG A 96 -17.62 -0.52 12.21
N ASN A 97 -17.45 -0.68 13.52
CA ASN A 97 -18.14 0.15 14.51
C ASN A 97 -17.70 1.61 14.42
N LEU A 98 -16.41 1.88 14.17
CA LEU A 98 -15.89 3.23 13.95
C LEU A 98 -16.62 3.91 12.78
N LEU A 99 -16.67 3.27 11.60
CA LEU A 99 -17.38 3.81 10.44
C LEU A 99 -18.87 4.06 10.69
N GLN A 100 -19.52 3.25 11.55
CA GLN A 100 -20.93 3.42 11.91
C GLN A 100 -21.19 4.56 12.91
N THR A 101 -20.18 4.97 13.67
CA THR A 101 -20.31 5.93 14.77
C THR A 101 -19.75 7.31 14.46
N LEU A 102 -18.85 7.40 13.47
CA LEU A 102 -18.34 8.67 12.98
C LEU A 102 -19.48 9.61 12.52
N PRO A 103 -19.40 10.91 12.81
CA PRO A 103 -20.37 11.88 12.31
C PRO A 103 -20.41 11.90 10.78
N GLN A 104 -21.62 11.88 10.22
CA GLN A 104 -21.84 11.99 8.77
C GLN A 104 -21.96 13.46 8.31
N PRO A 105 -21.60 13.77 7.05
CA PRO A 105 -20.98 12.89 6.07
C PRO A 105 -19.53 12.53 6.44
N LEU A 106 -19.09 11.31 6.10
CA LEU A 106 -17.73 10.84 6.41
C LEU A 106 -16.65 11.62 5.65
N GLY A 107 -16.97 12.18 4.48
CA GLY A 107 -16.05 12.90 3.61
C GLY A 107 -15.10 11.98 2.85
N VAL A 108 -15.56 10.79 2.46
CA VAL A 108 -14.73 9.76 1.80
C VAL A 108 -15.43 9.13 0.61
N GLU A 109 -14.64 8.76 -0.38
CA GLU A 109 -15.02 7.89 -1.49
C GLU A 109 -13.91 6.85 -1.67
N ALA A 110 -13.91 5.79 -0.87
CA ALA A 110 -12.73 4.95 -0.74
C ALA A 110 -13.00 3.49 -0.41
N ASN A 111 -12.04 2.63 -0.76
CA ASN A 111 -11.98 1.25 -0.34
C ASN A 111 -10.90 1.10 0.74
N PHE A 112 -11.31 0.80 1.98
CA PHE A 112 -10.41 0.53 3.10
C PHE A 112 -10.17 -0.98 3.21
N GLY A 113 -8.92 -1.41 3.01
CA GLY A 113 -8.51 -2.78 3.29
C GLY A 113 -8.01 -2.88 4.73
N VAL A 114 -8.48 -3.87 5.47
CA VAL A 114 -8.09 -4.10 6.87
C VAL A 114 -7.77 -5.57 7.13
N ILE A 115 -6.86 -5.81 8.06
CA ILE A 115 -6.58 -7.14 8.65
C ILE A 115 -6.41 -6.98 10.16
N ASP A 116 -6.62 -8.05 10.93
CA ASP A 116 -6.36 -8.08 12.37
C ASP A 116 -5.60 -9.33 12.82
N ALA A 117 -5.18 -9.33 14.09
CA ALA A 117 -4.41 -10.41 14.71
C ALA A 117 -5.22 -11.69 14.95
N GLU A 118 -6.54 -11.69 14.72
CA GLU A 118 -7.39 -12.88 14.78
C GLU A 118 -7.45 -13.61 13.43
N GLY A 119 -6.70 -13.12 12.44
CA GLY A 119 -6.68 -13.65 11.08
C GLY A 119 -7.84 -13.15 10.21
N ASN A 120 -8.67 -12.23 10.71
CA ASN A 120 -9.73 -11.65 9.91
C ASN A 120 -9.16 -10.58 8.98
N GLY A 121 -9.86 -10.34 7.88
CA GLY A 121 -9.58 -9.22 7.00
C GLY A 121 -10.68 -9.00 5.99
N GLY A 122 -10.55 -7.94 5.20
CA GLY A 122 -11.51 -7.63 4.15
C GLY A 122 -11.40 -6.20 3.66
N PHE A 123 -12.32 -5.83 2.78
CA PHE A 123 -12.47 -4.47 2.28
C PHE A 123 -13.81 -3.86 2.68
N PHE A 124 -13.77 -2.63 3.20
CA PHE A 124 -14.92 -1.74 3.32
C PHE A 124 -14.91 -0.79 2.13
N GLU A 125 -15.88 -0.91 1.24
CA GLU A 125 -16.13 0.05 0.17
C GLU A 125 -17.09 1.11 0.71
N THR A 126 -16.56 2.30 0.99
CA THR A 126 -17.20 3.31 1.85
C THR A 126 -17.40 4.62 1.07
N ASP A 127 -18.63 5.14 1.15
CA ASP A 127 -19.00 6.49 0.72
C ASP A 127 -19.34 7.37 1.93
N ASP A 128 -19.89 8.57 1.70
CA ASP A 128 -20.22 9.54 2.75
C ASP A 128 -21.22 9.05 3.81
N GLU A 129 -22.07 8.07 3.46
CA GLU A 129 -23.24 7.68 4.25
C GLU A 129 -23.20 6.22 4.69
N LYS A 130 -22.53 5.35 3.94
CA LYS A 130 -22.59 3.90 4.14
C LYS A 130 -21.32 3.21 3.64
N PHE A 131 -21.25 1.91 3.92
CA PHE A 131 -20.24 1.03 3.37
C PHE A 131 -20.82 -0.33 3.00
N THR A 132 -20.14 -1.01 2.06
CA THR A 132 -20.31 -2.44 1.79
C THR A 132 -19.05 -3.18 2.22
N PHE A 133 -19.19 -4.22 3.04
CA PHE A 133 -18.06 -5.01 3.52
C PHE A 133 -17.91 -6.33 2.77
N TYR A 134 -16.69 -6.61 2.31
CA TYR A 134 -16.28 -7.84 1.65
C TYR A 134 -15.22 -8.54 2.51
N PRO A 135 -15.60 -9.59 3.27
CA PRO A 135 -14.65 -10.33 4.11
C PRO A 135 -13.70 -11.18 3.26
N LEU A 136 -12.50 -11.41 3.78
CA LEU A 136 -11.70 -12.57 3.41
C LEU A 136 -12.36 -13.82 3.99
N ASP A 137 -12.58 -14.83 3.16
CA ASP A 137 -13.14 -16.12 3.53
C ASP A 137 -12.58 -17.22 2.61
N ASP A 138 -12.99 -18.47 2.83
CA ASP A 138 -12.51 -19.62 2.05
C ASP A 138 -12.84 -19.50 0.55
N ASP A 139 -13.94 -18.82 0.20
CA ASP A 139 -14.38 -18.60 -1.18
C ASP A 139 -13.64 -17.41 -1.84
N ASN A 140 -13.27 -16.40 -1.05
CA ASN A 140 -12.62 -15.16 -1.47
C ASN A 140 -11.35 -14.91 -0.64
N PRO A 141 -10.35 -15.79 -0.73
CA PRO A 141 -9.23 -15.75 0.18
C PRO A 141 -8.22 -14.65 -0.26
N VAL A 142 -8.34 -14.12 -1.49
CA VAL A 142 -7.62 -12.93 -1.95
C VAL A 142 -8.60 -11.90 -2.52
N ILE A 143 -8.54 -10.67 -2.02
CA ILE A 143 -9.32 -9.55 -2.55
C ILE A 143 -8.37 -8.49 -3.12
N VAL A 144 -8.62 -8.10 -4.38
CA VAL A 144 -7.90 -7.01 -5.05
C VAL A 144 -8.84 -5.82 -5.21
N ARG A 145 -8.35 -4.62 -4.92
CA ARG A 145 -9.04 -3.35 -5.20
C ARG A 145 -8.10 -2.36 -5.86
N THR A 146 -8.62 -1.63 -6.83
CA THR A 146 -7.94 -0.48 -7.44
C THR A 146 -8.83 0.75 -7.26
N ASN A 147 -8.86 1.67 -8.22
CA ASN A 147 -9.58 2.93 -8.07
C ASN A 147 -11.07 2.83 -8.44
N PHE A 148 -11.69 1.74 -8.03
CA PHE A 148 -13.12 1.50 -8.16
C PHE A 148 -13.59 0.54 -7.06
N SER A 149 -14.86 0.65 -6.71
CA SER A 149 -15.61 -0.21 -5.79
C SER A 149 -16.45 -1.20 -6.60
N VAL A 150 -16.50 -2.45 -6.18
CA VAL A 150 -17.35 -3.49 -6.81
C VAL A 150 -18.82 -3.25 -6.51
N SER A 151 -19.14 -2.67 -5.35
CA SER A 151 -20.47 -2.19 -4.96
C SER A 151 -20.89 -0.88 -5.64
N GLY A 152 -19.95 -0.21 -6.30
CA GLY A 152 -20.18 1.07 -6.98
C GLY A 152 -20.88 0.93 -8.33
N GLY A 153 -21.20 2.08 -8.92
CA GLY A 153 -21.79 2.18 -10.26
C GLY A 153 -20.77 2.05 -11.40
N GLU A 154 -21.14 2.55 -12.57
CA GLU A 154 -20.21 2.68 -13.70
C GLU A 154 -19.18 3.81 -13.47
N GLY A 155 -18.08 3.80 -14.22
CA GLY A 155 -17.15 4.94 -14.27
C GLY A 155 -15.89 4.85 -13.40
N GLY A 156 -15.71 3.75 -12.66
CA GLY A 156 -14.51 3.55 -11.84
C GLY A 156 -13.21 3.62 -12.66
N LEU A 157 -12.06 3.80 -12.01
CA LEU A 157 -10.76 3.85 -12.69
C LEU A 157 -9.84 2.69 -12.31
N GLY A 158 -8.85 2.40 -13.15
CA GLY A 158 -7.80 1.44 -12.83
C GLY A 158 -8.09 -0.02 -13.20
N GLN A 159 -9.08 -0.28 -14.05
CA GLN A 159 -9.44 -1.64 -14.51
C GLN A 159 -8.25 -2.39 -15.10
N VAL A 160 -7.42 -1.72 -15.91
CA VAL A 160 -6.23 -2.36 -16.49
C VAL A 160 -5.24 -2.78 -15.39
N ARG A 161 -5.04 -1.95 -14.35
CA ARG A 161 -4.19 -2.31 -13.21
C ARG A 161 -4.79 -3.46 -12.40
N TYR A 162 -6.10 -3.47 -12.22
CA TYR A 162 -6.81 -4.57 -11.57
C TYR A 162 -6.56 -5.89 -12.32
N VAL A 163 -6.77 -5.92 -13.63
CA VAL A 163 -6.54 -7.12 -14.46
C VAL A 163 -5.06 -7.50 -14.47
N ASN A 164 -4.13 -6.52 -14.51
CA ASN A 164 -2.70 -6.79 -14.37
C ASN A 164 -2.39 -7.50 -13.05
N ALA A 165 -2.86 -6.97 -11.92
CA ALA A 165 -2.64 -7.54 -10.59
C ALA A 165 -3.24 -8.95 -10.48
N CYS A 166 -4.50 -9.15 -10.91
CA CYS A 166 -5.15 -10.46 -10.88
C CYS A 166 -4.42 -11.49 -11.75
N THR A 167 -3.97 -11.08 -12.95
CA THR A 167 -3.23 -11.97 -13.85
C THR A 167 -1.88 -12.39 -13.25
N LEU A 168 -1.15 -11.43 -12.66
CA LEU A 168 0.14 -11.69 -12.04
C LEU A 168 0.01 -12.51 -10.75
N LEU A 169 -1.07 -12.34 -9.98
CA LEU A 169 -1.32 -13.10 -8.74
C LEU A 169 -1.84 -14.51 -8.99
N ALA A 170 -2.60 -14.76 -10.06
CA ALA A 170 -3.23 -16.06 -10.33
C ALA A 170 -2.30 -17.29 -10.15
N PRO A 171 -1.08 -17.32 -10.73
CA PRO A 171 -0.19 -18.48 -10.54
C PRO A 171 0.32 -18.63 -9.09
N HIS A 172 0.38 -17.53 -8.33
CA HIS A 172 0.83 -17.52 -6.94
C HIS A 172 -0.28 -17.88 -5.95
N ILE A 173 -1.51 -17.48 -6.26
CA ILE A 173 -2.73 -17.94 -5.57
C ILE A 173 -2.82 -19.46 -5.68
N ALA A 174 -2.70 -19.99 -6.91
CA ALA A 174 -2.78 -21.44 -7.15
C ALA A 174 -1.69 -22.25 -6.43
N LYS A 175 -0.52 -21.65 -6.20
CA LYS A 175 0.61 -22.27 -5.47
C LYS A 175 0.55 -22.04 -3.96
N GLY A 176 -0.25 -21.08 -3.49
CA GLY A 176 -0.25 -20.65 -2.10
C GLY A 176 1.09 -20.04 -1.66
N ASP A 177 1.77 -19.31 -2.54
CA ASP A 177 3.10 -18.73 -2.29
C ASP A 177 3.14 -17.19 -2.35
N ILE A 178 2.00 -16.53 -2.08
CA ILE A 178 1.97 -15.08 -1.93
C ILE A 178 2.84 -14.68 -0.73
N SER A 179 3.68 -13.67 -0.94
CA SER A 179 4.65 -13.17 0.03
C SER A 179 4.81 -11.67 -0.12
N PRO A 180 5.27 -10.95 0.93
CA PRO A 180 5.60 -9.54 0.81
C PRO A 180 6.54 -9.25 -0.35
N GLU A 181 7.55 -10.08 -0.59
CA GLU A 181 8.51 -9.95 -1.69
C GLU A 181 7.85 -9.98 -3.07
N LEU A 182 6.88 -10.87 -3.25
CA LEU A 182 6.13 -10.94 -4.49
C LEU A 182 5.37 -9.63 -4.74
N LEU A 183 4.84 -9.02 -3.68
CA LEU A 183 4.00 -7.83 -3.79
C LEU A 183 4.83 -6.55 -4.01
N THR A 184 5.80 -6.29 -3.14
CA THR A 184 6.64 -5.07 -3.13
C THR A 184 7.82 -5.11 -4.10
N ASP A 185 8.26 -6.28 -4.55
CA ASP A 185 9.44 -6.45 -5.41
C ASP A 185 9.19 -7.36 -6.63
N GLY A 186 7.96 -7.84 -6.80
CA GLY A 186 7.47 -8.51 -8.01
C GLY A 186 6.43 -7.65 -8.74
N LEU A 187 5.20 -7.63 -8.22
CA LEU A 187 4.06 -6.95 -8.84
C LEU A 187 4.28 -5.44 -8.95
N SER A 188 4.75 -4.79 -7.89
CA SER A 188 5.03 -3.35 -7.89
C SER A 188 6.09 -2.94 -8.93
N ARG A 189 6.92 -3.88 -9.42
CA ARG A 189 7.98 -3.64 -10.41
C ARG A 189 7.61 -4.16 -11.81
N SER A 190 6.39 -4.65 -12.00
CA SER A 190 5.94 -5.31 -13.22
C SER A 190 5.45 -4.33 -14.28
N PHE A 191 5.88 -4.54 -15.53
CA PHE A 191 5.42 -3.82 -16.72
C PHE A 191 4.52 -4.68 -17.61
N TYR A 192 3.84 -5.67 -17.00
CA TYR A 192 2.80 -6.43 -17.68
C TYR A 192 1.62 -5.51 -18.06
N TYR A 193 1.14 -5.66 -19.28
CA TYR A 193 0.01 -4.91 -19.83
C TYR A 193 -1.07 -5.85 -20.32
N SER A 194 -2.13 -6.01 -19.52
CA SER A 194 -3.24 -6.94 -19.80
C SER A 194 -3.97 -6.70 -21.13
N PRO A 195 -4.13 -5.47 -21.68
CA PRO A 195 -4.86 -5.30 -22.94
C PRO A 195 -4.23 -5.98 -24.15
N ASP A 196 -2.91 -6.23 -24.14
CA ASP A 196 -2.23 -7.02 -25.18
C ASP A 196 -1.50 -8.25 -24.63
N CYS A 197 -1.69 -8.56 -23.34
CA CYS A 197 -1.12 -9.70 -22.64
C CYS A 197 0.41 -9.83 -22.76
N THR A 198 1.15 -8.71 -22.72
CA THR A 198 2.62 -8.73 -22.82
C THR A 198 3.33 -8.03 -21.68
N ASP A 199 4.54 -8.50 -21.36
CA ASP A 199 5.49 -7.79 -20.51
C ASP A 199 6.31 -6.80 -21.35
N LYS A 200 6.26 -5.52 -20.98
CA LYS A 200 6.96 -4.44 -21.66
C LYS A 200 8.40 -4.21 -21.15
N SER A 201 8.88 -5.03 -20.21
CA SER A 201 10.20 -4.92 -19.59
C SER A 201 11.39 -4.96 -20.57
N THR A 202 11.22 -5.58 -21.74
CA THR A 202 12.27 -5.76 -22.76
C THR A 202 12.28 -4.68 -23.85
N ALA A 203 11.26 -3.81 -23.89
CA ALA A 203 11.22 -2.72 -24.86
C ALA A 203 12.38 -1.73 -24.63
N SER A 204 12.75 -0.94 -25.64
CA SER A 204 13.71 0.16 -25.44
C SER A 204 13.07 1.36 -24.74
N THR A 205 11.78 1.57 -24.99
CA THR A 205 10.99 2.66 -24.44
C THR A 205 9.53 2.24 -24.36
N VAL A 206 8.88 2.59 -23.27
CA VAL A 206 7.43 2.42 -23.09
C VAL A 206 6.79 3.75 -22.72
N VAL A 207 5.52 3.93 -23.08
CA VAL A 207 4.70 5.02 -22.55
C VAL A 207 4.22 4.57 -21.18
N ASP A 208 4.34 5.43 -20.18
CA ASP A 208 3.81 5.17 -18.84
C ASP A 208 2.27 5.16 -18.90
N LYS A 209 1.68 3.97 -18.91
CA LYS A 209 0.24 3.80 -19.11
C LYS A 209 -0.25 2.55 -18.37
N ASP A 210 -1.00 2.78 -17.30
CA ASP A 210 -1.77 1.76 -16.55
C ASP A 210 -0.99 0.51 -16.08
N PHE A 211 0.35 0.57 -16.06
CA PHE A 211 1.16 -0.40 -15.32
C PHE A 211 0.87 -0.30 -13.82
N ILE A 212 1.23 -1.33 -13.05
CA ILE A 212 1.15 -1.26 -11.59
C ILE A 212 2.06 -0.12 -11.06
N PRO A 213 3.37 -0.07 -11.39
CA PRO A 213 4.20 1.10 -11.17
C PRO A 213 3.98 2.17 -12.24
N ARG A 214 3.67 3.40 -11.83
CA ARG A 214 3.54 4.58 -12.69
C ARG A 214 4.41 5.71 -12.18
N HIS A 215 4.58 6.77 -12.98
CA HIS A 215 5.30 7.98 -12.55
C HIS A 215 4.74 8.57 -11.25
N SER A 216 3.45 8.35 -10.96
CA SER A 216 2.80 8.80 -9.72
C SER A 216 2.99 7.85 -8.53
N THR A 217 3.62 6.68 -8.70
CA THR A 217 3.78 5.72 -7.61
C THR A 217 4.86 6.21 -6.64
N SER A 218 4.47 6.38 -5.38
CA SER A 218 5.27 6.97 -4.32
C SER A 218 5.72 5.99 -3.25
N ALA A 219 5.11 4.80 -3.19
CA ALA A 219 5.48 3.73 -2.27
C ALA A 219 4.85 2.39 -2.69
N SER A 220 5.45 1.29 -2.22
CA SER A 220 4.82 -0.03 -2.20
C SER A 220 5.04 -0.66 -0.82
N ILE A 221 3.96 -0.94 -0.11
CA ILE A 221 4.02 -1.37 1.30
C ILE A 221 3.19 -2.63 1.48
N ALA A 222 3.80 -3.69 2.00
CA ALA A 222 3.11 -4.91 2.41
C ALA A 222 3.26 -5.12 3.91
N ILE A 223 2.14 -5.23 4.62
CA ILE A 223 2.09 -5.57 6.04
C ILE A 223 1.86 -7.08 6.14
N GLU A 224 2.79 -7.76 6.80
CA GLU A 224 2.64 -9.14 7.23
C GLU A 224 2.03 -9.14 8.63
N GLY A 225 0.77 -9.57 8.71
CA GLY A 225 -0.02 -9.55 9.93
C GLY A 225 0.25 -10.74 10.86
N ALA A 226 -0.58 -10.86 11.89
CA ALA A 226 -0.55 -11.97 12.84
C ALA A 226 -1.81 -12.83 12.71
N ASN A 227 -1.72 -14.09 13.15
CA ASN A 227 -2.86 -15.02 13.28
C ASN A 227 -3.23 -15.29 14.75
N SER A 228 -2.50 -14.67 15.67
CA SER A 228 -2.77 -14.69 17.09
C SER A 228 -2.38 -13.34 17.67
N ARG A 229 -3.13 -12.89 18.69
CA ARG A 229 -2.76 -11.73 19.50
C ARG A 229 -1.41 -11.91 20.22
N ASP A 230 -0.99 -13.15 20.43
CA ASP A 230 0.32 -13.46 21.02
C ASP A 230 1.49 -13.25 20.04
N ASP A 231 1.20 -13.05 18.75
CA ASP A 231 2.19 -12.94 17.67
C ASP A 231 2.25 -11.53 17.05
N VAL A 232 1.63 -10.53 17.67
CA VAL A 232 1.58 -9.14 17.15
C VAL A 232 2.96 -8.49 17.12
N ASP A 233 3.86 -8.90 18.01
CA ASP A 233 5.27 -8.48 18.06
C ASP A 233 6.07 -8.90 16.82
N LYS A 234 5.62 -9.95 16.14
CA LYS A 234 6.20 -10.48 14.90
C LYS A 234 5.61 -9.85 13.64
N MET A 235 4.68 -8.90 13.75
CA MET A 235 4.19 -8.16 12.58
C MET A 235 5.29 -7.28 12.00
N VAL A 236 5.29 -7.14 10.68
CA VAL A 236 6.27 -6.33 9.96
C VAL A 236 5.63 -5.61 8.79
N MET A 237 5.94 -4.32 8.66
CA MET A 237 5.56 -3.50 7.52
C MET A 237 6.75 -3.35 6.55
N TRP A 238 6.75 -4.16 5.50
CA TRP A 238 7.73 -4.12 4.43
C TRP A 238 7.54 -2.89 3.57
N THR A 239 8.45 -1.93 3.72
CA THR A 239 8.29 -0.56 3.25
C THR A 239 9.26 -0.24 2.12
N LEU A 240 8.73 -0.03 0.91
CA LEU A 240 9.46 0.54 -0.22
C LEU A 240 8.99 1.97 -0.46
N MET A 241 9.88 2.94 -0.33
CA MET A 241 9.61 4.37 -0.62
C MET A 241 10.04 4.79 -2.03
N GLY A 242 9.22 5.66 -2.64
CA GLY A 242 9.38 6.17 -4.00
C GLY A 242 8.86 5.23 -5.09
N TYR A 243 9.24 5.51 -6.34
CA TYR A 243 8.88 4.68 -7.50
C TYR A 243 9.45 3.26 -7.35
N PRO A 244 8.62 2.19 -7.33
CA PRO A 244 9.07 0.87 -6.87
C PRO A 244 10.31 0.31 -7.56
N PRO A 245 10.44 0.37 -8.90
CA PRO A 245 11.69 0.00 -9.58
C PRO A 245 12.95 0.73 -9.08
N CYS A 246 12.80 1.94 -8.53
CA CYS A 246 13.90 2.79 -8.07
C CYS A 246 14.09 2.81 -6.54
N GLY A 247 13.17 2.24 -5.76
CA GLY A 247 13.30 2.14 -4.30
C GLY A 247 13.82 0.77 -3.85
N VAL A 248 14.12 0.67 -2.55
CA VAL A 248 14.56 -0.56 -1.86
C VAL A 248 13.61 -0.82 -0.69
N THR A 249 13.19 -2.07 -0.52
CA THR A 249 12.28 -2.45 0.56
C THR A 249 13.05 -2.66 1.87
N LEU A 250 12.53 -2.09 2.96
CA LEU A 250 13.09 -2.19 4.30
C LEU A 250 12.01 -2.64 5.29
N PRO A 251 12.35 -3.45 6.30
CA PRO A 251 11.40 -3.84 7.35
C PRO A 251 11.17 -2.66 8.32
N VAL A 252 9.91 -2.43 8.67
CA VAL A 252 9.50 -1.56 9.78
C VAL A 252 8.75 -2.42 10.78
N THR A 253 9.16 -2.35 12.05
CA THR A 253 8.40 -2.92 13.17
C THR A 253 7.78 -1.80 14.00
N ILE A 254 6.94 -2.16 14.97
CA ILE A 254 6.35 -1.19 15.90
C ILE A 254 7.43 -0.41 16.68
N ASP A 255 8.57 -1.04 16.95
CA ASP A 255 9.66 -0.46 17.76
C ASP A 255 10.81 0.10 16.92
N VAL A 256 10.96 -0.36 15.67
CA VAL A 256 12.12 -0.05 14.83
C VAL A 256 11.69 0.44 13.47
N ILE A 257 11.92 1.74 13.23
CA ILE A 257 11.86 2.35 11.91
C ILE A 257 13.30 2.61 11.42
N PRO A 258 13.74 2.04 10.29
CA PRO A 258 15.01 2.37 9.67
C PRO A 258 15.18 3.88 9.47
N ALA A 259 16.35 4.41 9.83
CA ALA A 259 16.60 5.86 9.80
C ALA A 259 16.37 6.51 8.43
N SER A 260 16.54 5.78 7.33
CA SER A 260 16.27 6.27 5.97
C SER A 260 14.78 6.43 5.65
N LEU A 261 13.89 5.87 6.47
CA LEU A 261 12.43 5.97 6.34
C LEU A 261 11.83 7.03 7.26
N LEU A 262 12.56 7.49 8.27
CA LEU A 262 12.13 8.58 9.16
C LEU A 262 12.11 9.93 8.43
N GLN A 263 11.28 10.84 8.92
CA GLN A 263 11.33 12.23 8.50
C GLN A 263 12.67 12.86 8.90
N ASP A 264 13.24 13.68 8.02
CA ASP A 264 14.44 14.45 8.29
C ASP A 264 14.29 15.93 7.93
N SER A 265 15.34 16.71 8.18
CA SER A 265 15.35 18.15 7.97
C SER A 265 15.23 18.59 6.50
N GLU A 266 15.37 17.68 5.54
CA GLU A 266 15.20 17.99 4.11
C GLU A 266 13.74 17.80 3.63
N GLY A 267 12.85 17.32 4.51
CA GLY A 267 11.44 17.07 4.19
C GLY A 267 11.21 15.63 3.70
N GLY A 268 10.24 14.95 4.33
CA GLY A 268 10.01 13.52 4.16
C GLY A 268 11.24 12.68 4.54
N CYS A 269 11.37 11.48 3.96
CA CYS A 269 12.48 10.59 4.25
C CYS A 269 13.52 10.50 3.12
N LYS A 270 14.77 10.23 3.50
CA LYS A 270 15.90 10.02 2.58
C LYS A 270 15.61 8.97 1.51
N ALA A 271 15.02 7.83 1.87
CA ALA A 271 14.74 6.75 0.92
C ALA A 271 13.80 7.19 -0.21
N SER A 272 12.78 8.01 0.11
CA SER A 272 11.85 8.55 -0.88
C SER A 272 12.56 9.52 -1.85
N ARG A 273 13.42 10.42 -1.32
CA ARG A 273 14.21 11.35 -2.15
C ARG A 273 15.20 10.62 -3.07
N GLU A 274 15.90 9.61 -2.57
CA GLU A 274 16.87 8.83 -3.36
C GLU A 274 16.18 8.04 -4.49
N ALA A 275 15.03 7.41 -4.21
CA ALA A 275 14.26 6.69 -5.22
C ALA A 275 13.72 7.64 -6.31
N ASN A 276 13.25 8.83 -5.94
CA ASN A 276 12.77 9.83 -6.91
C ASN A 276 13.92 10.41 -7.75
N ALA A 277 15.09 10.64 -7.17
CA ALA A 277 16.28 11.05 -7.93
C ALA A 277 16.73 10.00 -8.98
N LEU A 278 16.45 8.71 -8.75
CA LEU A 278 16.64 7.65 -9.74
C LEU A 278 15.50 7.62 -10.77
N MET A 279 14.26 7.83 -10.34
CA MET A 279 13.09 7.95 -11.20
C MET A 279 13.27 9.06 -12.26
N ASP A 280 13.79 10.23 -11.87
CA ASP A 280 14.04 11.36 -12.77
C ASP A 280 15.02 11.04 -13.90
N LYS A 281 15.90 10.04 -13.71
CA LYS A 281 16.87 9.64 -14.74
C LYS A 281 16.24 8.76 -15.81
N VAL A 282 15.18 8.02 -15.47
CA VAL A 282 14.54 7.02 -16.34
C VAL A 282 13.29 7.56 -17.04
N PHE A 283 12.58 8.50 -16.43
CA PHE A 283 11.41 9.12 -17.03
C PHE A 283 11.78 10.32 -17.90
N TYR A 284 10.99 10.55 -18.94
CA TYR A 284 11.05 11.76 -19.75
C TYR A 284 9.70 12.05 -20.42
N LYS A 285 9.41 13.33 -20.68
CA LYS A 285 8.20 13.74 -21.41
C LYS A 285 8.48 13.83 -22.91
N ARG A 286 7.55 13.32 -23.72
CA ARG A 286 7.52 13.55 -25.18
C ARG A 286 6.07 13.64 -25.66
N LYS A 287 5.72 14.71 -26.36
CA LYS A 287 4.35 14.95 -26.85
C LYS A 287 3.28 14.81 -25.75
N GLY A 288 3.52 15.38 -24.57
CA GLY A 288 2.57 15.38 -23.44
C GLY A 288 2.52 14.10 -22.60
N SER A 289 3.11 12.98 -23.05
CA SER A 289 3.11 11.72 -22.29
C SER A 289 4.46 11.44 -21.64
N TRP A 290 4.42 10.91 -20.42
CA TRP A 290 5.58 10.30 -19.77
C TRP A 290 5.99 9.03 -20.50
N ARG A 291 7.30 8.84 -20.64
CA ARG A 291 7.94 7.67 -21.23
C ARG A 291 9.09 7.22 -20.35
N ILE A 292 9.39 5.93 -20.43
CA ILE A 292 10.36 5.27 -19.57
C ILE A 292 11.50 4.71 -20.43
N LYS A 293 12.74 4.99 -20.04
CA LYS A 293 13.96 4.38 -20.60
C LYS A 293 14.16 2.99 -19.99
N MET A 294 13.51 1.99 -20.56
CA MET A 294 13.42 0.64 -20.00
C MET A 294 14.77 -0.05 -19.74
N PRO A 295 15.80 0.03 -20.62
CA PRO A 295 17.10 -0.58 -20.32
C PRO A 295 17.77 -0.01 -19.06
N GLN A 296 17.70 1.31 -18.88
CA GLN A 296 18.26 1.98 -17.71
C GLN A 296 17.45 1.64 -16.46
N LEU A 297 16.11 1.64 -16.58
CA LEU A 297 15.22 1.26 -15.49
C LEU A 297 15.45 -0.18 -15.04
N LYS A 298 15.57 -1.11 -15.99
CA LYS A 298 15.78 -2.53 -15.69
C LYS A 298 17.03 -2.74 -14.85
N ARG A 299 18.15 -2.11 -15.22
CA ARG A 299 19.39 -2.16 -14.43
C ARG A 299 19.17 -1.67 -13.00
N ILE A 300 18.57 -0.49 -12.83
CA ILE A 300 18.29 0.09 -11.51
C ILE A 300 17.37 -0.83 -10.69
N SER A 301 16.33 -1.37 -11.32
CA SER A 301 15.36 -2.26 -10.68
C SER A 301 15.97 -3.57 -10.25
N ASP A 302 16.81 -4.20 -11.09
CA ASP A 302 17.49 -5.45 -10.75
C ASP A 302 18.48 -5.25 -9.57
N GLU A 303 19.23 -4.15 -9.57
CA GLU A 303 20.13 -3.77 -8.47
C GLU A 303 19.38 -3.54 -7.17
N ASN A 304 18.31 -2.76 -7.19
CA ASN A 304 17.55 -2.42 -5.99
C ASN A 304 16.71 -3.59 -5.47
N ARG A 305 16.14 -4.41 -6.36
CA ARG A 305 15.49 -5.66 -5.98
C ARG A 305 16.45 -6.61 -5.28
N SER A 306 17.70 -6.70 -5.75
CA SER A 306 18.74 -7.51 -5.08
C SER A 306 19.02 -7.03 -3.65
N LYS A 307 19.02 -5.71 -3.42
CA LYS A 307 19.13 -5.13 -2.07
C LYS A 307 17.91 -5.46 -1.21
N SER A 308 16.68 -5.31 -1.77
CA SER A 308 15.45 -5.68 -1.06
C SER A 308 15.51 -7.13 -0.61
N LEU A 309 15.85 -8.08 -1.50
CA LEU A 309 15.98 -9.50 -1.18
C LEU A 309 16.99 -9.77 -0.06
N GLY A 310 18.10 -9.05 -0.04
CA GLY A 310 19.05 -9.07 1.09
C GLY A 310 18.42 -8.63 2.41
N ASN A 311 17.61 -7.56 2.40
CA ASN A 311 16.92 -7.07 3.60
C ASN A 311 15.86 -8.07 4.11
N TYR A 312 15.09 -8.69 3.21
CA TYR A 312 14.14 -9.76 3.55
C TYR A 312 14.84 -10.92 4.24
N GLN A 313 15.92 -11.41 3.63
CA GLN A 313 16.70 -12.51 4.17
C GLN A 313 17.29 -12.16 5.54
N LEU A 314 17.96 -11.01 5.64
CA LEU A 314 18.60 -10.56 6.88
C LEU A 314 17.59 -10.46 8.03
N TYR A 315 16.45 -9.82 7.80
CA TYR A 315 15.41 -9.69 8.82
C TYR A 315 14.92 -11.06 9.30
N ARG A 316 14.60 -11.97 8.36
CA ARG A 316 14.13 -13.33 8.67
C ARG A 316 15.20 -14.22 9.32
N GLU A 317 16.49 -13.93 9.17
CA GLU A 317 17.55 -14.66 9.88
C GLU A 317 17.58 -14.31 11.37
N PHE A 318 17.23 -13.07 11.74
CA PHE A 318 17.26 -12.59 13.12
C PHE A 318 15.92 -12.66 13.86
N HIS A 319 14.80 -12.88 13.15
CA HIS A 319 13.44 -12.82 13.71
C HIS A 319 12.61 -14.08 13.42
N LYS A 320 13.22 -15.27 13.43
CA LYS A 320 12.50 -16.55 13.32
C LYS A 320 11.72 -16.91 14.57
#